data_AF-A0A7X7FWE1-F1
#
_entry.id   AF-A0A7X7FWE1-F1
#
_cell.length_a   1.000
_cell.length_b   1.000
_cell.length_c   1.000
_cell.angle_alpha   90.00
_cell.angle_beta   90.00
_cell.angle_gamma   90.00
#
_symmetry.space_group_name_H-M   'P 1'
#
loop_
_entity.id
_entity.type
_entity.pdbx_description
1 polymer ?
#
loop_
_entity_poly.entity_id
_entity_poly.type
_entity_poly.pdbx_seq_one_letter_code
_entity_poly.pdbx_strand_id
1 'polypeptide(L)'
;MEQLRRDSFYLGLIIGILFPALLFGILFAVSKIFAPEGTEYLIKLPTLILISVFPNLFTLRYYLKNLKYDRTGRGILLVTFVYAILYFVVYLKFV
;
A
#
# COMPACT_ATOMS: atom_id res chain seq x y z
N MET A 1 -14.79 -28.75 6.74
CA MET A 1 -13.51 -28.00 6.87
C MET A 1 -13.79 -26.51 6.75
N GLU A 2 -14.60 -25.92 7.65
CA GLU A 2 -15.38 -24.72 7.29
C GLU A 2 -15.20 -23.50 8.20
N GLN A 3 -14.34 -23.54 9.23
CA GLN A 3 -14.41 -22.56 10.32
C GLN A 3 -13.10 -21.85 10.71
N LEU A 4 -12.12 -21.76 9.81
CA LEU A 4 -11.02 -20.78 9.95
C LEU A 4 -11.08 -19.68 8.88
N ARG A 5 -12.28 -19.30 8.44
CA ARG A 5 -12.49 -18.18 7.52
C ARG A 5 -12.33 -16.87 8.28
N ARG A 6 -11.09 -16.39 8.46
CA ARG A 6 -10.79 -15.00 8.84
C ARG A 6 -11.07 -14.02 7.68
N ASP A 7 -12.13 -14.26 6.93
CA ASP A 7 -12.59 -13.37 5.87
C ASP A 7 -13.34 -12.20 6.51
N SER A 8 -12.56 -11.18 6.90
CA SER A 8 -13.06 -10.00 7.58
C SER A 8 -12.67 -8.77 6.79
N PHE A 9 -13.65 -7.91 6.57
CA PHE A 9 -13.44 -6.62 5.96
C PHE A 9 -12.36 -5.82 6.69
N TYR A 10 -12.36 -5.85 8.03
CA TYR A 10 -11.36 -5.20 8.88
C TYR A 10 -9.95 -5.74 8.68
N LEU A 11 -9.81 -7.06 8.46
CA LEU A 11 -8.52 -7.66 8.17
C LEU A 11 -7.98 -7.13 6.83
N GLY A 12 -8.87 -6.95 5.84
CA GLY A 12 -8.53 -6.32 4.57
C GLY A 12 -8.05 -4.87 4.74
N LEU A 13 -8.74 -4.08 5.58
CA LEU A 13 -8.33 -2.72 5.88
C LEU A 13 -6.93 -2.67 6.52
N ILE A 14 -6.71 -3.50 7.55
CA ILE A 14 -5.44 -3.54 8.28
C ILE A 14 -4.30 -3.93 7.33
N ILE A 15 -4.48 -4.99 6.53
CA ILE A 15 -3.46 -5.42 5.57
C ILE A 15 -3.21 -4.35 4.51
N GLY A 16 -4.28 -3.77 3.97
CA GLY A 16 -4.18 -2.73 2.94
C GLY A 16 -3.45 -1.47 3.40
N ILE A 17 -3.42 -1.18 4.70
CA ILE A 17 -2.68 -0.04 5.30
C ILE A 17 -1.27 -0.47 5.73
N LEU A 18 -1.17 -1.60 6.42
CA LEU A 18 0.07 -2.08 7.02
C LEU A 18 1.13 -2.39 5.96
N PHE A 19 0.74 -3.05 4.87
CA PHE A 19 1.68 -3.47 3.84
C PHE A 19 2.33 -2.28 3.12
N PRO A 20 1.57 -1.28 2.63
CA PRO A 20 2.15 -0.07 2.05
C PRO A 20 2.95 0.76 3.06
N ALA A 21 2.46 0.89 4.30
CA ALA A 21 3.17 1.66 5.33
C ALA A 21 4.52 1.05 5.68
N LEU A 22 4.59 -0.29 5.79
CA LEU A 22 5.83 -1.00 6.04
C LEU A 22 6.82 -0.82 4.88
N LEU A 23 6.36 -0.98 3.64
CA LEU A 23 7.18 -0.78 2.44
C LEU A 23 7.67 0.66 2.31
N PHE A 24 6.81 1.63 2.59
CA PHE A 24 7.18 3.05 2.62
C PHE A 24 8.27 3.31 3.64
N GLY A 25 8.13 2.80 4.87
CA GLY A 25 9.12 2.94 5.92
C GLY A 25 10.48 2.36 5.52
N ILE A 26 10.49 1.17 4.90
CA ILE A 26 11.72 0.54 4.41
C ILE A 26 12.36 1.38 3.30
N LEU A 27 11.59 1.76 2.27
CA LEU A 27 12.11 2.54 1.14
C LEU A 27 12.60 3.93 1.58
N PHE A 28 11.90 4.56 2.53
CA PHE A 28 12.31 5.83 3.10
C PHE A 28 13.61 5.72 3.91
N ALA A 29 13.73 4.69 4.75
CA ALA A 29 14.95 4.43 5.51
C ALA A 29 16.14 4.15 4.58
N VAL A 30 15.94 3.31 3.55
CA VAL A 30 16.94 3.05 2.51
C VAL A 30 17.33 4.34 1.81
N SER A 31 16.36 5.13 1.34
CA SER A 31 16.65 6.40 0.67
C SER A 31 17.47 7.35 1.56
N LYS A 32 17.22 7.38 2.87
CA LYS A 32 17.96 8.23 3.82
C LYS A 32 19.39 7.74 4.06
N ILE A 33 19.63 6.43 4.04
CA ILE A 33 20.98 5.86 4.20
C ILE A 33 21.84 6.12 2.96
N PHE A 34 21.27 5.99 1.76
CA PHE A 34 22.01 6.09 0.50
C PHE A 34 22.14 7.51 -0.06
N ALA A 35 21.29 8.45 0.37
CA ALA A 35 21.38 9.87 0.03
C ALA A 35 21.47 10.72 1.31
N PRO A 36 22.67 10.81 1.94
CA PRO A 36 22.88 11.76 3.03
C PRO A 36 22.62 13.20 2.56
N GLU A 37 22.19 14.04 3.49
CA GLU A 37 21.71 15.41 3.27
C GLU A 37 22.53 16.20 2.23
N GLY A 38 21.88 16.66 1.15
CA GLY A 38 22.50 17.49 0.11
C GLY A 38 22.51 16.89 -1.31
N THR A 39 22.13 15.63 -1.46
CA THR A 39 21.90 15.00 -2.77
C THR A 39 20.39 14.87 -3.03
N GLU A 40 19.95 15.11 -4.28
CA GLU A 40 18.56 14.86 -4.65
C GLU A 40 18.19 13.42 -4.24
N TYR A 41 17.09 13.26 -3.50
CA TYR A 41 16.61 11.94 -3.11
C TYR A 41 16.64 11.01 -4.33
N LEU A 42 17.23 9.80 -4.18
CA LEU A 42 17.25 8.77 -5.23
C LEU A 42 15.87 8.53 -5.84
N ILE A 43 14.82 8.68 -5.02
CA ILE A 43 13.42 8.60 -5.44
C ILE A 43 12.67 9.78 -4.82
N LYS A 44 12.00 10.58 -5.66
CA LYS A 44 11.12 11.67 -5.17
C LYS A 44 10.01 11.09 -4.28
N LEU A 45 9.67 11.81 -3.22
CA LEU A 45 8.59 11.46 -2.27
C LEU A 45 7.28 10.96 -2.92
N PRO A 46 6.74 11.62 -3.96
CA PRO A 46 5.51 11.16 -4.64
C PRO A 46 5.69 9.80 -5.31
N THR A 47 6.85 9.55 -5.92
CA THR A 47 7.18 8.27 -6.56
C THR A 47 7.30 7.17 -5.52
N LEU A 48 7.91 7.47 -4.37
CA LEU A 48 8.07 6.53 -3.27
C LEU A 48 6.70 6.08 -2.73
N ILE A 49 5.75 7.01 -2.56
CA ILE A 49 4.36 6.71 -2.15
C ILE A 49 3.69 5.76 -3.16
N LEU A 50 3.78 6.04 -4.47
CA LEU A 50 3.17 5.18 -5.50
C LEU A 50 3.76 3.77 -5.49
N ILE A 51 5.09 3.65 -5.37
CA ILE A 51 5.79 2.36 -5.29
C ILE A 51 5.33 1.60 -4.04
N SER A 52 5.13 2.28 -2.91
CA SER A 52 4.67 1.64 -1.68
C SER A 52 3.23 1.13 -1.75
N VAL A 53 2.36 1.77 -2.53
CA VAL A 53 0.96 1.33 -2.71
C VAL A 53 0.85 0.17 -3.72
N PHE A 54 1.74 0.08 -4.70
CA PHE A 54 1.71 -0.94 -5.76
C PHE A 54 1.63 -2.40 -5.25
N PRO A 55 2.34 -2.82 -4.19
CA PRO A 55 2.20 -4.13 -3.54
C PRO A 55 0.78 -4.53 -3.16
N ASN A 56 -0.11 -3.59 -2.86
CA ASN A 56 -1.51 -3.91 -2.56
C ASN A 56 -2.22 -4.62 -3.72
N LEU A 57 -1.79 -4.41 -4.97
CA LEU A 57 -2.31 -5.12 -6.14
C LEU A 57 -2.03 -6.64 -6.04
N PHE A 58 -0.81 -7.00 -5.64
CA PHE A 58 -0.42 -8.39 -5.46
C PHE A 58 -1.13 -9.02 -4.26
N THR A 59 -1.20 -8.29 -3.15
CA THR A 59 -1.92 -8.72 -1.94
C THR A 59 -3.40 -8.93 -2.25
N LEU A 60 -4.04 -7.99 -2.95
CA LEU A 60 -5.42 -8.12 -3.41
C LEU A 60 -5.63 -9.38 -4.25
N ARG A 61 -4.77 -9.60 -5.26
CA ARG A 61 -4.85 -10.79 -6.12
C ARG A 61 -4.71 -12.09 -5.32
N TYR A 62 -3.79 -12.13 -4.37
CA TYR A 62 -3.59 -13.30 -3.52
C TYR A 62 -4.82 -13.59 -2.65
N TYR A 63 -5.38 -12.58 -1.99
CA TYR A 63 -6.54 -12.74 -1.10
C TYR A 63 -7.83 -13.10 -1.87
N LEU A 64 -8.04 -12.53 -3.06
CA LEU A 64 -9.21 -12.83 -3.89
C LEU A 64 -9.09 -14.17 -4.62
N LYS A 65 -7.95 -14.44 -5.28
CA LYS A 65 -7.80 -15.61 -6.15
C LYS A 65 -7.41 -16.89 -5.41
N ASN A 66 -6.45 -16.80 -4.47
CA ASN A 66 -5.89 -17.97 -3.83
C ASN A 66 -6.66 -18.34 -2.56
N LEU A 67 -6.95 -17.34 -1.72
CA LEU A 67 -7.65 -17.53 -0.45
C LEU A 67 -9.17 -17.47 -0.58
N LYS A 68 -9.71 -16.92 -1.68
CA LYS A 68 -11.15 -16.69 -1.90
C LYS A 68 -11.80 -15.88 -0.77
N TYR A 69 -11.07 -14.92 -0.21
CA TYR A 69 -11.52 -14.03 0.87
C TYR A 69 -12.05 -12.73 0.26
N ASP A 70 -13.31 -12.77 -0.18
CA ASP A 70 -13.95 -11.66 -0.87
C ASP A 70 -14.09 -10.41 0.02
N ARG A 71 -14.38 -10.56 1.31
CA ARG A 71 -14.55 -9.41 2.21
C ARG A 71 -13.21 -8.75 2.50
N THR A 72 -12.17 -9.55 2.77
CA THR A 72 -10.80 -9.06 2.95
C THR A 72 -10.29 -8.36 1.69
N GLY A 73 -10.49 -8.96 0.51
CA GLY A 73 -10.09 -8.36 -0.76
C GLY A 73 -10.76 -7.01 -1.01
N ARG A 74 -12.07 -6.90 -0.73
CA ARG A 74 -12.79 -5.61 -0.80
C ARG A 74 -12.24 -4.56 0.18
N GLY A 75 -11.82 -4.96 1.38
CA GLY A 75 -11.15 -4.07 2.33
C GLY A 75 -9.82 -3.52 1.80
N ILE A 76 -8.97 -4.39 1.25
CA ILE A 76 -7.69 -3.99 0.63
C ILE A 76 -7.95 -3.04 -0.56
N LEU A 77 -8.95 -3.36 -1.38
CA LEU A 77 -9.32 -2.54 -2.53
C LEU A 77 -9.76 -1.13 -2.10
N LEU A 78 -10.61 -1.03 -1.06
CA LEU A 78 -11.05 0.26 -0.54
C LEU A 78 -9.87 1.12 -0.08
N VAL A 79 -8.96 0.54 0.69
CA VAL A 79 -7.75 1.26 1.15
C VAL A 79 -6.89 1.71 -0.03
N THR A 80 -6.74 0.87 -1.04
CA THR A 80 -5.98 1.21 -2.25
C THR A 80 -6.59 2.39 -2.99
N PHE A 81 -7.93 2.45 -3.11
CA PHE A 81 -8.63 3.60 -3.67
C PHE A 81 -8.48 4.86 -2.80
N VAL A 82 -8.56 4.73 -1.48
CA VAL A 82 -8.34 5.86 -0.56
C VAL A 82 -6.93 6.42 -0.75
N TYR A 83 -5.90 5.57 -0.83
CA TYR A 83 -4.53 6.02 -1.12
C TYR A 83 -4.42 6.73 -2.47
N ALA A 84 -5.05 6.19 -3.52
CA ALA A 84 -5.04 6.82 -4.84
C ALA A 84 -5.71 8.21 -4.80
N ILE A 85 -6.88 8.33 -4.18
CA ILE A 85 -7.59 9.61 -4.02
C ILE A 85 -6.73 10.60 -3.24
N LEU A 86 -6.16 10.19 -2.09
CA LEU A 86 -5.28 11.04 -1.29
C LEU A 86 -4.06 11.50 -2.09
N TYR A 87 -3.46 10.60 -2.88
CA TYR A 87 -2.35 10.94 -3.75
C TYR A 87 -2.74 12.02 -4.76
N PHE A 88 -3.86 11.85 -5.47
CA PHE A 88 -4.33 12.87 -6.41
C PHE A 88 -4.69 14.19 -5.69
N VAL A 89 -5.37 14.17 -4.55
CA VAL A 89 -5.74 15.39 -3.84
C VAL A 89 -4.51 16.20 -3.38
N VAL A 90 -3.46 15.51 -2.93
CA VAL A 90 -2.23 16.15 -2.43
C VAL A 90 -1.32 16.61 -3.57
N TYR A 91 -1.14 15.78 -4.60
CA TYR A 91 -0.11 15.99 -5.62
C TYR A 91 -0.63 16.49 -6.98
N LEU A 92 -1.91 16.30 -7.32
CA LEU A 92 -2.48 16.79 -8.58
C LEU A 92 -2.63 18.32 -8.60
N LYS A 93 -2.71 18.98 -7.43
CA LYS A 93 -2.70 20.46 -7.35
C LYS A 93 -1.33 21.10 -7.64
N PHE A 94 -0.27 20.28 -7.81
CA PHE A 94 1.10 20.73 -8.10
C PHE A 94 1.55 20.45 -9.54
N VAL A 95 0.60 20.18 -10.45
CA VAL A 95 0.80 20.14 -11.91
C VAL A 95 0.10 21.34 -12.52
#